data_AF-A0A378WP45-F1
#
_entry.id   AF-A0A378WP45-F1
#
_cell.length_a   1.000
_cell.length_b   1.000
_cell.length_c   1.000
_cell.angle_alpha   90.00
_cell.angle_beta   90.00
_cell.angle_gamma   90.00
#
_symmetry.space_group_name_H-M   'P 1'
#
loop_
_entity.id
_entity.type
_entity.pdbx_description
1 polymer ?
#
loop_
_entity_poly.entity_id
_entity_poly.type
_entity_poly.pdbx_seq_one_letter_code
_entity_poly.pdbx_strand_id
1 'polypeptide(L)'
;MGGFGGGALQELLKSANNRWAAATVGAQSAGSLELSTGTSSMAIGGFTGSDNSPTLAQFQQYVKNGDIHYFFAGGGSGSASEITSWIEFRYTAITVGGTTVYDLTRPTD
;
A
#
# COMPACT_ATOMS: atom_id res chain seq x y z
N MET A 1 18.65 4.40 -5.43
CA MET A 1 17.58 3.70 -6.19
C MET A 1 17.07 2.55 -5.34
N GLY A 2 16.03 2.79 -4.53
CA GLY A 2 15.35 1.72 -3.77
C GLY A 2 14.05 1.40 -4.49
N GLY A 3 14.12 0.59 -5.56
CA GLY A 3 12.93 0.09 -6.25
C GLY A 3 12.33 -1.09 -5.49
N PHE A 4 11.06 -1.40 -5.79
CA PHE A 4 10.30 -2.55 -5.27
C PHE A 4 10.83 -3.93 -5.76
N GLY A 5 12.15 -4.09 -5.88
CA GLY A 5 12.80 -5.18 -6.63
C GLY A 5 13.41 -6.30 -5.79
N GLY A 6 13.15 -6.36 -4.48
CA GLY A 6 13.64 -7.45 -3.65
C GLY A 6 12.83 -8.74 -3.86
N GLY A 7 13.49 -9.89 -4.08
CA GLY A 7 12.81 -11.19 -4.22
C GLY A 7 11.89 -11.51 -3.05
N ALA A 8 12.31 -11.18 -1.82
CA ALA A 8 11.50 -11.33 -0.61
C ALA A 8 10.21 -10.49 -0.63
N LEU A 9 10.25 -9.28 -1.21
CA LEU A 9 9.06 -8.44 -1.34
C LEU A 9 8.08 -9.04 -2.34
N GLN A 10 8.59 -9.54 -3.47
CA GLN A 10 7.75 -10.20 -4.47
C GLN A 10 7.06 -11.44 -3.90
N GLU A 11 7.78 -12.27 -3.15
CA GLU A 11 7.21 -13.45 -2.49
C GLU A 11 6.12 -13.08 -1.48
N LEU A 12 6.38 -12.05 -0.65
CA LEU A 12 5.40 -11.53 0.30
C LEU A 12 4.09 -11.14 -0.40
N LEU A 13 4.16 -10.30 -1.44
CA LEU A 13 2.97 -9.80 -2.12
C LEU A 13 2.22 -10.91 -2.87
N LYS A 14 2.93 -11.86 -3.48
CA LYS A 14 2.30 -13.02 -4.14
C LYS A 14 1.56 -13.92 -3.15
N SER A 15 2.04 -14.02 -1.92
CA SER A 15 1.41 -14.87 -0.90
C SER A 15 0.08 -14.33 -0.35
N ALA A 16 -0.20 -13.03 -0.52
CA ALA A 16 -1.32 -12.34 0.11
C ALA A 16 -2.71 -12.82 -0.37
N ASN A 17 -2.79 -13.39 -1.59
CA ASN A 17 -3.99 -13.96 -2.23
C ASN A 17 -5.29 -13.16 -2.01
N ASN A 18 -5.20 -11.84 -2.18
CA ASN A 18 -6.27 -10.88 -1.96
C ASN A 18 -6.53 -10.05 -3.22
N ARG A 19 -7.55 -9.17 -3.17
CA ARG A 19 -7.96 -8.38 -4.34
C ARG A 19 -6.85 -7.45 -4.85
N TRP A 20 -6.15 -6.78 -3.93
CA TRP A 20 -4.96 -6.01 -4.22
C TRP A 20 -3.86 -6.40 -3.25
N ALA A 21 -2.77 -6.98 -3.75
CA ALA A 21 -1.64 -7.40 -2.93
C ALA A 21 -1.13 -6.26 -2.04
N ALA A 22 -1.12 -5.03 -2.57
CA ALA A 22 -0.79 -3.85 -1.79
C ALA A 22 -1.51 -2.59 -2.29
N ALA A 23 -1.47 -1.54 -1.48
CA ALA A 23 -1.85 -0.19 -1.86
C ALA A 23 -0.66 0.78 -1.76
N THR A 24 -0.63 1.81 -2.60
CA THR A 24 0.40 2.85 -2.57
C THR A 24 -0.14 4.18 -3.09
N VAL A 25 0.51 5.27 -2.71
CA VAL A 25 0.12 6.62 -3.14
C VAL A 25 0.61 6.88 -4.57
N GLY A 26 -0.33 7.25 -5.44
CA GLY A 26 -0.07 7.57 -6.84
C GLY A 26 -0.02 6.35 -7.76
N ALA A 27 -0.61 6.48 -8.96
CA ALA A 27 -0.64 5.42 -9.97
C ALA A 27 0.76 5.06 -10.52
N GLN A 28 1.71 5.99 -10.49
CA GLN A 28 3.09 5.74 -10.92
C GLN A 28 3.81 4.75 -10.00
N SER A 29 3.63 4.91 -8.68
CA SER A 29 4.16 3.99 -7.67
C SER A 29 3.49 2.63 -7.79
N ALA A 30 2.17 2.61 -7.97
CA ALA A 30 1.36 1.41 -8.15
C ALA A 30 1.83 0.60 -9.38
N GLY A 31 1.94 1.25 -10.54
CA GLY A 31 2.43 0.61 -11.75
C GLY A 31 3.87 0.10 -11.62
N SER A 32 4.74 0.83 -10.92
CA SER A 32 6.12 0.37 -10.66
C SER A 32 6.16 -0.89 -9.80
N LEU A 33 5.27 -0.97 -8.79
CA LEU A 33 5.13 -2.12 -7.92
C LEU A 33 4.54 -3.34 -8.68
N GLU A 34 3.55 -3.11 -9.53
CA GLU A 34 2.96 -4.13 -10.40
C GLU A 34 4.00 -4.72 -11.35
N LEU A 35 4.81 -3.87 -11.99
CA LEU A 35 5.85 -4.32 -12.91
C LEU A 35 6.96 -5.10 -12.20
N SER A 36 7.34 -4.71 -10.98
CA SER A 36 8.42 -5.38 -10.26
C SER A 36 7.99 -6.70 -9.62
N THR A 37 6.75 -6.77 -9.13
CA THR A 37 6.27 -7.93 -8.37
C THR A 37 5.39 -8.88 -9.18
N GLY A 38 4.73 -8.37 -10.23
CA GLY A 38 3.71 -9.09 -10.98
C GLY A 38 2.40 -9.28 -10.19
N THR A 39 2.13 -8.41 -9.22
CA THR A 39 0.94 -8.48 -8.36
C THR A 39 0.10 -7.23 -8.49
N SER A 40 -1.22 -7.34 -8.38
CA SER A 40 -2.15 -6.20 -8.48
C SER A 40 -1.95 -5.23 -7.32
N SER A 41 -1.93 -3.93 -7.62
CA SER A 41 -1.80 -2.87 -6.61
C SER A 41 -2.95 -1.86 -6.70
N MET A 42 -3.28 -1.23 -5.57
CA MET A 42 -4.22 -0.12 -5.53
C MET A 42 -3.47 1.21 -5.51
N ALA A 43 -3.80 2.09 -6.45
CA ALA A 43 -3.38 3.50 -6.41
C ALA A 43 -4.32 4.31 -5.50
N ILE A 44 -3.73 5.06 -4.57
CA ILE A 44 -4.43 6.04 -3.73
C ILE A 44 -4.12 7.44 -4.24
N GLY A 45 -5.16 8.25 -4.41
CA GLY A 45 -5.05 9.63 -4.84
C GLY A 45 -4.79 9.83 -6.32
N GLY A 46 -5.19 8.88 -7.17
CA GLY A 46 -5.08 9.01 -8.62
C GLY A 46 -3.63 8.98 -9.09
N PHE A 47 -3.29 9.78 -10.12
CA PHE A 47 -1.95 9.75 -10.71
C PHE A 47 -0.86 10.32 -9.80
N THR A 48 -1.16 11.45 -9.13
CA THR A 48 -0.20 12.20 -8.30
C THR A 48 -0.39 12.04 -6.80
N GLY A 49 -1.42 11.32 -6.35
CA GLY A 49 -1.76 11.23 -4.93
C GLY A 49 -2.64 12.39 -4.43
N SER A 50 -3.33 13.11 -5.31
CA SER A 50 -4.17 14.29 -4.97
C SER A 50 -5.67 14.09 -5.16
N ASP A 51 -6.08 13.01 -5.84
CA ASP A 51 -7.51 12.72 -6.01
C ASP A 51 -8.13 12.24 -4.70
N ASN A 52 -9.40 12.53 -4.47
CA ASN A 52 -10.13 12.00 -3.31
C ASN A 52 -10.63 10.58 -3.60
N SER A 53 -9.71 9.66 -3.91
CA SER A 53 -10.04 8.27 -4.22
C SER A 53 -8.93 7.29 -3.86
N PRO A 54 -9.20 6.28 -3.02
CA PRO A 54 -10.39 6.14 -2.18
C PRO A 54 -10.43 7.18 -1.05
N THR A 55 -11.59 7.38 -0.42
CA THR A 55 -11.67 8.11 0.85
C THR A 55 -11.09 7.27 2.00
N LEU A 56 -10.75 7.89 3.14
CA LEU A 56 -10.28 7.17 4.32
C LEU A 56 -11.25 6.06 4.75
N ALA A 57 -12.56 6.35 4.81
CA ALA A 57 -13.57 5.38 5.21
C ALA A 57 -13.66 4.18 4.25
N GLN A 58 -13.56 4.43 2.94
CA GLN A 58 -13.52 3.34 1.95
C GLN A 58 -12.25 2.50 2.10
N PHE A 59 -11.11 3.15 2.30
CA PHE A 59 -9.84 2.45 2.50
C PHE A 59 -9.89 1.56 3.75
N GLN A 60 -10.37 2.08 4.87
CA GLN A 60 -10.57 1.32 6.10
C GLN A 60 -11.46 0.10 5.88
N GLN A 61 -12.51 0.23 5.06
CA GLN A 61 -13.38 -0.89 4.70
C GLN A 61 -12.64 -1.96 3.89
N TYR A 62 -11.79 -1.57 2.92
CA TYR A 62 -10.96 -2.52 2.17
C TYR A 62 -9.98 -3.28 3.08
N VAL A 63 -9.34 -2.59 4.02
CA VAL A 63 -8.47 -3.24 5.01
C VAL A 63 -9.27 -4.21 5.88
N LYS A 64 -10.45 -3.78 6.38
CA LYS A 64 -11.32 -4.63 7.20
C LYS A 64 -11.83 -5.87 6.45
N ASN A 65 -12.06 -5.75 5.16
CA ASN A 65 -12.49 -6.86 4.30
C ASN A 65 -11.34 -7.82 3.95
N GLY A 66 -10.08 -7.47 4.24
CA GLY A 66 -8.92 -8.21 3.74
C GLY A 66 -8.67 -7.99 2.25
N ASP A 67 -9.27 -6.97 1.63
CA ASP A 67 -9.03 -6.64 0.22
C ASP A 67 -7.58 -6.14 -0.01
N ILE A 68 -6.96 -5.56 1.03
CA ILE A 68 -5.62 -4.98 1.03
C ILE A 68 -4.89 -5.40 2.31
N HIS A 69 -3.72 -6.02 2.16
CA HIS A 69 -2.90 -6.46 3.30
C HIS A 69 -1.65 -5.62 3.51
N TYR A 70 -1.12 -5.00 2.46
CA TYR A 70 0.13 -4.25 2.53
C TYR A 70 -0.04 -2.83 2.02
N PHE A 71 0.68 -1.89 2.62
CA PHE A 71 0.70 -0.50 2.18
C PHE A 71 2.12 0.05 2.07
N PHE A 72 2.37 0.78 0.99
CA PHE A 72 3.60 1.52 0.75
C PHE A 72 3.31 3.01 0.83
N ALA A 73 3.83 3.63 1.90
CA ALA A 73 3.73 5.07 2.10
C ALA A 73 4.39 5.85 0.95
N GLY A 74 3.84 7.01 0.64
CA GLY A 74 4.32 7.90 -0.41
C GLY A 74 3.81 9.32 -0.20
N GLY A 75 4.36 10.26 -0.95
CA GLY A 75 3.92 11.65 -0.91
C GLY A 75 2.59 11.83 -1.64
N GLY A 76 1.65 12.55 -1.02
CA GLY A 76 0.34 12.87 -1.58
C GLY A 76 -0.39 13.93 -0.75
N SER A 77 -1.58 14.31 -1.20
CA SER A 77 -2.44 15.30 -0.54
C SER A 77 -3.88 14.80 -0.44
N GLY A 78 -4.72 15.48 0.34
CA GLY A 78 -6.12 15.09 0.53
C GLY A 78 -6.25 13.69 1.14
N SER A 79 -7.12 12.86 0.56
CA SER A 79 -7.37 11.50 1.09
C SER A 79 -6.12 10.62 1.18
N ALA A 80 -5.13 10.82 0.30
CA ALA A 80 -3.88 10.06 0.38
C ALA A 80 -3.10 10.35 1.67
N SER A 81 -3.03 11.62 2.07
CA SER A 81 -2.39 12.01 3.33
C SER A 81 -3.17 11.49 4.55
N GLU A 82 -4.50 11.56 4.53
CA GLU A 82 -5.34 11.06 5.63
C GLU A 82 -5.21 9.55 5.82
N ILE A 83 -5.19 8.79 4.71
CA ILE A 83 -4.98 7.34 4.73
C ILE A 83 -3.60 7.01 5.27
N THR A 84 -2.56 7.70 4.80
CA THR A 84 -1.18 7.46 5.24
C THR A 84 -1.05 7.69 6.75
N SER A 85 -1.55 8.81 7.27
CA SER A 85 -1.49 9.12 8.70
C SER A 85 -2.29 8.12 9.55
N TRP A 86 -3.46 7.68 9.07
CA TRP A 86 -4.23 6.64 9.75
C TRP A 86 -3.47 5.32 9.82
N ILE A 87 -2.78 4.92 8.74
CA ILE A 87 -2.00 3.69 8.71
C ILE A 87 -0.81 3.78 9.66
N GLU A 88 -0.06 4.88 9.62
CA GLU A 88 1.10 5.11 10.49
C GLU A 88 0.73 5.11 11.97
N PHE A 89 -0.47 5.57 12.31
CA PHE A 89 -0.98 5.54 13.67
C PHE A 89 -1.40 4.15 14.13
N ARG A 90 -1.89 3.30 13.21
CA ARG A 90 -2.60 2.06 13.56
C ARG A 90 -1.84 0.78 13.23
N TYR A 91 -0.75 0.87 12.47
CA TYR A 91 0.02 -0.28 12.00
C TYR A 91 1.52 -0.02 12.09
N THR A 92 2.29 -1.08 12.30
CA THR A 92 3.75 -1.00 12.35
C THR A 92 4.35 -1.19 10.96
N ALA A 93 5.31 -0.35 10.62
CA ALA A 93 6.14 -0.53 9.43
C ALA A 93 7.14 -1.68 9.64
N ILE A 94 7.25 -2.56 8.67
CA ILE A 94 8.27 -3.61 8.59
C ILE A 94 9.16 -3.37 7.37
N THR A 95 10.37 -3.90 7.38
CA THR A 95 11.30 -3.80 6.25
C THR A 95 11.45 -5.17 5.59
N VAL A 96 11.13 -5.25 4.29
CA VAL A 96 11.16 -6.48 3.52
C VAL A 96 11.99 -6.25 2.27
N GLY A 97 13.09 -6.99 2.12
CA GLY A 97 13.99 -6.84 0.96
C GLY A 97 14.58 -5.44 0.78
N GLY A 98 14.68 -4.66 1.86
CA GLY A 98 15.15 -3.26 1.83
C GLY A 98 14.06 -2.23 1.54
N THR A 99 12.80 -2.63 1.41
CA THR A 99 11.65 -1.74 1.23
C THR A 99 10.82 -1.70 2.52
N THR A 100 10.44 -0.49 2.95
CA THR A 100 9.51 -0.30 4.06
C THR A 100 8.08 -0.53 3.60
N VAL A 101 7.33 -1.35 4.34
CA VAL A 101 5.94 -1.72 4.07
C VAL A 101 5.16 -1.77 5.38
N TYR A 102 3.90 -1.35 5.38
CA TYR A 102 3.01 -1.48 6.52
C TYR A 102 2.17 -2.74 6.37
N ASP A 103 2.16 -3.58 7.40
CA ASP A 103 1.32 -4.78 7.46
C ASP A 103 -0.04 -4.43 8.06
N LEU A 104 -1.05 -4.33 7.20
CA LEU A 104 -2.42 -3.95 7.56
C LEU A 104 -3.22 -5.10 8.20
N THR A 105 -2.65 -6.30 8.25
CA THR A 105 -3.26 -7.47 8.89
C THR A 105 -3.00 -7.51 10.40
N ARG A 106 -2.07 -6.67 10.89
CA ARG A 106 -1.63 -6.63 12.29
C ARG A 106 -1.70 -5.21 12.85
N PRO A 107 -2.87 -4.79 13.37
CA PRO A 107 -2.99 -3.54 14.11
C PRO A 107 -2.00 -3.47 15.27
N THR A 108 -1.48 -2.28 15.55
CA THR A 108 -0.81 -1.98 16.83
C THR A 108 -1.88 -1.78 17.90
N ASP A 109 -1.82 -2.58 18.98
CA ASP A 109 -2.62 -2.40 20.19
C ASP A 109 -2.22 -1.13 20.97
#